data_AF-A0A2V8C4K5-F1
#
_entry.id   AF-A0A2V8C4K5-F1
#
_cell.length_a   1.000
_cell.length_b   1.000
_cell.length_c   1.000
_cell.angle_alpha   90.00
_cell.angle_beta   90.00
_cell.angle_gamma   90.00
#
_symmetry.space_group_name_H-M   'P 1'
#
loop_
_entity.id
_entity.type
_entity.pdbx_description
1 polymer ?
#
loop_
_entity_poly.entity_id
_entity_poly.type
_entity_poly.pdbx_seq_one_letter_code
_entity_poly.pdbx_strand_id
1 'polypeptide(L)'
;MKQRPSRRAFLTGVAATAAAAAMPGPSEAQAPPIPIIDTHIHLFDPTRPQGAPYSGPRPAAGATPLAAYPERYRRLAVPLGVVGAIKVEASPWIEDNLWVLEVVQRDPIMVGVIGNLEPDKPEFPEYLERYHKNPLFRGIRYGNLWGRDITKQSTNPDFISGLKRLAEADLVLDTANPRVALLEAMLRISDAVPALRIVLDHLPALDPAEAERAGYDAALQAIGKRPQIFVKLSEIIHSVNGQVSTDLGAYRARLDTLLGVFGEDRILFGSDWPNSDGVAPIDKVFAVAKEYFLAKPRPVAEKYFWKNSVAAYKWVKRDRSQPTP
;
A
#
# COMPACT_ATOMS: atom_id res chain seq x y z
N MET A 1 -29.58 -76.65 67.91
CA MET A 1 -30.73 -75.74 68.07
C MET A 1 -31.07 -75.15 66.71
N LYS A 2 -32.35 -75.20 66.33
CA LYS A 2 -32.90 -74.84 65.01
C LYS A 2 -32.90 -73.32 64.80
N GLN A 3 -32.51 -72.84 63.62
CA GLN A 3 -33.33 -71.97 62.76
C GLN A 3 -32.62 -71.67 61.42
N ARG A 4 -33.38 -71.84 60.33
CA ARG A 4 -33.18 -71.37 58.94
C ARG A 4 -34.48 -70.61 58.58
N PRO A 5 -34.60 -69.88 57.46
CA PRO A 5 -33.65 -69.11 56.66
C PRO A 5 -34.26 -67.73 56.21
N SER A 6 -33.55 -66.91 55.44
CA SER A 6 -34.18 -66.24 54.29
C SER A 6 -33.18 -65.85 53.20
N ARG A 7 -33.66 -65.95 51.95
CA ARG A 7 -32.98 -65.82 50.66
C ARG A 7 -33.17 -64.42 50.09
N ARG A 8 -32.12 -63.83 49.50
CA ARG A 8 -32.12 -63.07 48.24
C ARG A 8 -30.67 -62.63 47.97
N ALA A 9 -30.04 -63.14 46.91
CA ALA A 9 -29.86 -62.45 45.61
C ALA A 9 -28.75 -61.38 45.71
N PHE A 10 -27.78 -61.20 44.83
CA PHE A 10 -27.43 -61.72 43.50
C PHE A 10 -25.99 -61.21 43.26
N LEU A 11 -25.15 -61.97 42.57
CA LEU A 11 -23.81 -61.54 42.11
C LEU A 11 -23.94 -60.37 41.12
N THR A 12 -23.08 -59.36 41.21
CA THR A 12 -22.31 -58.82 40.06
C THR A 12 -21.39 -57.66 40.48
N GLY A 13 -20.16 -57.68 39.94
CA GLY A 13 -19.17 -56.64 40.14
C GLY A 13 -19.48 -55.34 39.39
N VAL A 14 -18.86 -54.26 39.87
CA VAL A 14 -18.77 -52.99 39.15
C VAL A 14 -17.28 -52.68 38.98
N ALA A 15 -16.82 -52.76 37.74
CA ALA A 15 -15.55 -52.20 37.30
C ALA A 15 -15.65 -50.67 37.40
N ALA A 16 -14.71 -50.06 38.12
CA ALA A 16 -14.57 -48.61 38.15
C ALA A 16 -13.90 -48.13 36.85
N THR A 17 -14.69 -47.71 35.87
CA THR A 17 -14.20 -46.90 34.75
C THR A 17 -14.05 -45.46 35.23
N ALA A 18 -12.82 -45.06 35.54
CA ALA A 18 -12.49 -43.65 35.73
C ALA A 18 -12.62 -42.93 34.38
N ALA A 19 -13.70 -42.17 34.21
CA ALA A 19 -13.82 -41.21 33.12
C ALA A 19 -12.84 -40.06 33.38
N ALA A 20 -11.68 -40.11 32.75
CA ALA A 20 -10.80 -38.96 32.66
C ALA A 20 -11.50 -37.91 31.78
N ALA A 21 -12.07 -36.88 32.41
CA ALA A 21 -12.53 -35.70 31.72
C ALA A 21 -11.31 -35.06 31.03
N ALA A 22 -11.29 -35.08 29.70
CA ALA A 22 -10.28 -34.37 28.92
C ALA A 22 -10.41 -32.87 29.24
N MET A 23 -9.43 -32.33 29.95
CA MET A 23 -9.29 -30.88 30.09
C MET A 23 -9.09 -30.31 28.67
N PRO A 24 -9.81 -29.26 28.27
CA PRO A 24 -9.52 -28.58 27.03
C PRO A 24 -8.07 -28.09 27.09
N GLY A 25 -7.27 -28.47 26.09
CA GLY A 25 -5.91 -27.96 25.95
C GLY A 25 -5.91 -26.42 25.90
N PRO A 26 -4.77 -25.77 26.16
CA PRO A 26 -4.69 -24.32 26.04
C PRO A 26 -5.18 -23.92 24.65
N SER A 27 -6.22 -23.09 24.60
CA SER A 27 -6.63 -22.42 23.37
C SER A 27 -5.37 -21.82 22.77
N GLU A 28 -5.00 -22.23 21.55
CA GLU A 28 -3.97 -21.53 20.79
C GLU A 28 -4.37 -20.05 20.77
N ALA A 29 -3.64 -19.22 21.50
CA ALA A 29 -3.90 -17.79 21.53
C ALA A 29 -3.76 -17.30 20.08
N GLN A 30 -4.87 -16.86 19.48
CA GLN A 30 -4.88 -16.41 18.11
C GLN A 30 -3.87 -15.26 17.98
N ALA A 31 -2.91 -15.40 17.06
CA ALA A 31 -1.87 -14.40 16.87
C ALA A 31 -2.50 -13.01 16.62
N PRO A 32 -1.90 -11.92 17.15
CA PRO A 32 -2.49 -10.60 17.01
C PRO A 32 -2.65 -10.23 15.52
N PRO A 33 -3.69 -9.45 15.16
CA PRO A 33 -3.87 -8.96 13.80
C PRO A 33 -2.60 -8.25 13.28
N ILE A 34 -2.32 -8.41 11.98
CA ILE A 34 -1.21 -7.69 11.34
C ILE A 34 -1.63 -6.22 11.16
N PRO A 35 -0.87 -5.24 11.69
CA PRO A 35 -1.17 -3.82 11.46
C PRO A 35 -0.95 -3.48 9.99
N ILE A 36 -1.76 -2.57 9.45
CA ILE A 36 -1.66 -2.12 8.07
C ILE A 36 -1.21 -0.66 8.00
N ILE A 37 -0.19 -0.42 7.19
CA ILE A 37 0.20 0.90 6.71
C ILE A 37 -0.25 1.04 5.26
N ASP A 38 -1.21 1.90 5.01
CA ASP A 38 -1.68 2.19 3.67
C ASP A 38 -0.73 3.17 2.98
N THR A 39 0.11 2.68 2.07
CA THR A 39 1.16 3.51 1.46
C THR A 39 0.65 4.40 0.32
N HIS A 40 -0.66 4.39 0.04
CA HIS A 40 -1.21 5.16 -1.07
C HIS A 40 -2.63 5.65 -0.80
N ILE A 41 -2.73 6.89 -0.32
CA ILE A 41 -3.99 7.63 -0.29
C ILE A 41 -3.82 9.04 -0.85
N HIS A 42 -4.90 9.66 -1.30
CA HIS A 42 -4.93 11.05 -1.73
C HIS A 42 -5.77 11.90 -0.78
N LEU A 43 -5.27 13.10 -0.49
CA LEU A 43 -5.97 14.12 0.29
C LEU A 43 -6.11 15.38 -0.56
N PHE A 44 -7.31 15.93 -0.61
CA PHE A 44 -7.66 17.14 -1.37
C PHE A 44 -8.95 17.71 -0.79
N ASP A 45 -9.16 19.02 -0.97
CA ASP A 45 -10.39 19.68 -0.58
C ASP A 45 -10.82 20.68 -1.67
N PRO A 46 -11.86 20.34 -2.46
CA PRO A 46 -12.35 21.21 -3.52
C PRO A 46 -13.10 22.44 -2.99
N THR A 47 -13.40 22.49 -1.69
CA THR A 47 -14.12 23.61 -1.04
C THR A 47 -13.20 24.73 -0.56
N ARG A 48 -11.87 24.53 -0.62
CA ARG A 48 -10.87 25.57 -0.36
C ARG A 48 -11.08 26.77 -1.30
N PRO A 49 -10.76 28.02 -0.90
CA PRO A 49 -10.95 29.19 -1.74
C PRO A 49 -10.32 29.10 -3.14
N GLN A 50 -9.16 28.45 -3.25
CA GLN A 50 -8.47 28.19 -4.53
C GLN A 50 -8.96 26.92 -5.25
N GLY A 51 -9.83 26.13 -4.64
CA GLY A 51 -10.25 24.81 -5.11
C GLY A 51 -9.18 23.73 -4.95
N ALA A 52 -9.33 22.66 -5.73
CA ALA A 52 -8.37 21.57 -5.85
C ALA A 52 -8.24 21.11 -7.32
N PRO A 53 -7.03 20.91 -7.86
CA PRO A 53 -6.84 20.44 -9.25
C PRO A 53 -7.33 19.00 -9.46
N TYR A 54 -7.23 18.16 -8.42
CA TYR A 54 -7.81 16.83 -8.37
C TYR A 54 -9.11 16.85 -7.58
N SER A 55 -10.11 16.10 -8.07
CA SER A 55 -11.45 16.04 -7.48
C SER A 55 -11.88 14.63 -7.08
N GLY A 56 -10.97 13.66 -7.07
CA GLY A 56 -11.32 12.27 -6.76
C GLY A 56 -12.06 11.56 -7.90
N PRO A 57 -12.71 10.42 -7.59
CA PRO A 57 -13.67 9.80 -8.49
C PRO A 57 -14.76 10.79 -8.91
N ARG A 58 -15.26 10.62 -10.15
CA ARG A 58 -16.41 11.41 -10.61
C ARG A 58 -17.59 11.19 -9.66
N PRO A 59 -18.15 12.24 -9.04
CA PRO A 59 -19.29 12.10 -8.16
C PRO A 59 -20.53 11.68 -8.94
N ALA A 60 -21.52 11.10 -8.24
CA ALA A 60 -22.84 10.87 -8.79
C ALA A 60 -23.43 12.17 -9.36
N ALA A 61 -24.29 12.06 -10.39
CA ALA A 61 -24.89 13.23 -11.01
C ALA A 61 -25.58 14.12 -9.96
N GLY A 62 -25.16 15.39 -9.88
CA GLY A 62 -25.68 16.37 -8.92
C GLY A 62 -25.02 16.37 -7.54
N ALA A 63 -24.09 15.44 -7.24
CA ALA A 63 -23.33 15.45 -6.00
C ALA A 63 -22.06 16.30 -6.11
N THR A 64 -21.70 16.97 -5.01
CA THR A 64 -20.43 17.71 -4.92
C THR A 64 -19.29 16.73 -4.61
N PRO A 65 -18.10 16.87 -5.23
CA PRO A 65 -16.94 16.11 -4.83
C PRO A 65 -16.65 16.30 -3.34
N LEU A 66 -16.46 15.20 -2.61
CA LEU A 66 -16.23 15.23 -1.19
C LEU A 66 -14.75 15.48 -0.89
N ALA A 67 -14.48 16.38 0.06
CA ALA A 67 -13.13 16.55 0.58
C ALA A 67 -12.59 15.25 1.16
N ALA A 68 -11.34 14.94 0.83
CA ALA A 68 -10.59 13.81 1.34
C ALA A 68 -9.64 14.31 2.44
N TYR A 69 -10.04 14.11 3.69
CA TYR A 69 -9.28 14.44 4.89
C TYR A 69 -8.91 13.19 5.69
N PRO A 70 -7.82 13.24 6.50
CA PRO A 70 -7.43 12.15 7.39
C PRO A 70 -8.56 11.65 8.29
N GLU A 71 -9.44 12.54 8.76
CA GLU A 71 -10.58 12.17 9.61
C GLU A 71 -11.59 11.26 8.89
N ARG A 72 -11.92 11.59 7.62
CA ARG A 72 -12.81 10.77 6.79
C ARG A 72 -12.16 9.42 6.51
N TYR A 73 -10.88 9.44 6.13
CA TYR A 73 -10.13 8.21 5.88
C TYR A 73 -10.10 7.31 7.12
N ARG A 74 -9.78 7.85 8.30
CA ARG A 74 -9.72 7.10 9.56
C ARG A 74 -11.02 6.36 9.85
N ARG A 75 -12.18 7.00 9.69
CA ARG A 75 -13.50 6.38 9.92
C ARG A 75 -13.72 5.14 9.05
N LEU A 76 -13.19 5.15 7.83
CA LEU A 76 -13.32 4.05 6.87
C LEU A 76 -12.25 2.96 7.10
N ALA A 77 -11.01 3.37 7.35
CA ALA A 77 -9.83 2.51 7.28
C ALA A 77 -9.45 1.85 8.62
N VAL A 78 -9.68 2.51 9.76
CA VAL A 78 -9.34 1.93 11.08
C VAL A 78 -10.12 0.63 11.36
N PRO A 79 -11.44 0.54 11.08
CA PRO A 79 -12.16 -0.73 11.21
C PRO A 79 -11.59 -1.85 10.32
N LEU A 80 -10.85 -1.50 9.26
CA LEU A 80 -10.18 -2.42 8.36
C LEU A 80 -8.76 -2.77 8.82
N GLY A 81 -8.31 -2.32 10.00
CA GLY A 81 -7.00 -2.65 10.58
C GLY A 81 -5.87 -1.70 10.17
N VAL A 82 -6.19 -0.57 9.55
CA VAL A 82 -5.20 0.47 9.25
C VAL A 82 -4.81 1.22 10.52
N VAL A 83 -3.51 1.35 10.73
CA VAL A 83 -2.91 2.11 11.83
C VAL A 83 -2.00 3.24 11.35
N GLY A 84 -1.71 3.29 10.05
CA GLY A 84 -0.97 4.38 9.44
C GLY A 84 -1.25 4.52 7.95
N ALA A 85 -1.03 5.71 7.40
CA ALA A 85 -1.16 5.97 5.98
C ALA A 85 -0.11 6.96 5.46
N ILE A 86 0.23 6.84 4.18
CA ILE A 86 1.08 7.79 3.45
C ILE A 86 0.22 8.49 2.41
N LYS A 87 0.17 9.82 2.49
CA LYS A 87 -0.49 10.63 1.46
C LYS A 87 0.42 10.72 0.24
N VAL A 88 -0.12 10.46 -0.93
CA VAL A 88 0.51 10.65 -2.24
C VAL A 88 -0.08 11.88 -2.91
N GLU A 89 0.75 12.62 -3.67
CA GLU A 89 0.34 13.88 -4.29
C GLU A 89 -0.92 13.75 -5.16
N ALA A 90 -1.69 14.83 -5.17
CA ALA A 90 -2.94 14.95 -5.91
C ALA A 90 -3.08 16.39 -6.47
N SER A 91 -1.96 17.07 -6.70
CA SER A 91 -1.97 18.45 -7.17
C SER A 91 -0.61 18.85 -7.78
N PRO A 92 -0.61 19.56 -8.92
CA PRO A 92 0.61 20.14 -9.47
C PRO A 92 1.10 21.36 -8.67
N TRP A 93 0.27 21.95 -7.80
CA TRP A 93 0.60 23.18 -7.09
C TRP A 93 1.61 22.91 -5.98
N ILE A 94 2.69 23.71 -5.95
CA ILE A 94 3.74 23.57 -4.94
C ILE A 94 3.19 23.88 -3.55
N GLU A 95 2.26 24.83 -3.44
CA GLU A 95 1.61 25.26 -2.20
C GLU A 95 0.78 24.14 -1.56
N ASP A 96 0.28 23.20 -2.36
CA ASP A 96 -0.49 22.07 -1.84
C ASP A 96 0.38 21.05 -1.09
N ASN A 97 1.70 21.05 -1.31
CA ASN A 97 2.63 20.32 -0.44
C ASN A 97 2.61 20.90 0.98
N LEU A 98 2.63 22.22 1.13
CA LEU A 98 2.58 22.87 2.44
C LEU A 98 1.22 22.64 3.11
N TRP A 99 0.13 22.90 2.38
CA TRP A 99 -1.22 22.69 2.91
C TRP A 99 -1.41 21.27 3.43
N VAL A 100 -1.00 20.25 2.65
CA VAL A 100 -1.21 18.87 3.09
C VAL A 100 -0.32 18.50 4.28
N LEU A 101 0.92 19.02 4.35
CA LEU A 101 1.78 18.82 5.52
C LEU A 101 1.14 19.40 6.79
N GLU A 102 0.53 20.59 6.72
CA GLU A 102 -0.19 21.20 7.84
C GLU A 102 -1.43 20.40 8.26
N VAL A 103 -2.13 19.80 7.30
CA VAL A 103 -3.27 18.90 7.57
C VAL A 103 -2.79 17.64 8.27
N VAL A 104 -1.78 16.95 7.72
CA VAL A 104 -1.34 15.63 8.21
C VAL A 104 -0.50 15.70 9.49
N GLN A 105 0.14 16.84 9.77
CA GLN A 105 0.93 17.02 10.98
C GLN A 105 0.07 16.91 12.25
N ARG A 106 -1.20 17.31 12.18
CA ARG A 106 -2.15 17.22 13.30
C ARG A 106 -2.77 15.84 13.47
N ASP A 107 -2.54 14.92 12.52
CA ASP A 107 -3.18 13.62 12.48
C ASP A 107 -2.15 12.47 12.53
N PRO A 108 -1.97 11.81 13.69
CA PRO A 108 -0.97 10.75 13.86
C PRO A 108 -1.19 9.51 12.99
N ILE A 109 -2.38 9.30 12.39
CA ILE A 109 -2.55 8.21 11.41
C ILE A 109 -1.66 8.43 10.18
N MET A 110 -1.29 9.67 9.87
CA MET A 110 -0.47 9.97 8.72
C MET A 110 1.01 9.83 9.09
N VAL A 111 1.71 8.90 8.46
CA VAL A 111 3.14 8.63 8.73
C VAL A 111 4.07 9.21 7.65
N GLY A 112 3.52 9.67 6.53
CA GLY A 112 4.31 10.30 5.47
C GLY A 112 3.47 11.03 4.42
N VAL A 113 4.18 11.85 3.64
CA VAL A 113 3.70 12.62 2.50
C VAL A 113 4.69 12.44 1.37
N ILE A 114 4.17 12.03 0.23
CA ILE A 114 4.83 12.10 -1.07
C ILE A 114 4.28 13.34 -1.75
N GLY A 115 5.15 14.32 -1.95
CA GLY A 115 4.81 15.62 -2.52
C GLY A 115 4.93 15.67 -4.03
N ASN A 116 4.71 16.85 -4.57
CA ASN A 116 4.90 17.17 -5.99
C ASN A 116 5.98 18.25 -6.12
N LEU A 117 7.16 17.88 -6.64
CA LEU A 117 8.21 18.80 -7.04
C LEU A 117 8.72 18.39 -8.43
N GLU A 118 9.38 19.30 -9.14
CA GLU A 118 9.89 19.07 -10.49
C GLU A 118 11.43 19.07 -10.49
N PRO A 119 12.09 17.89 -10.53
CA PRO A 119 13.54 17.76 -10.43
C PRO A 119 14.35 18.55 -11.47
N ASP A 120 13.77 18.85 -12.62
CA ASP A 120 14.40 19.59 -13.73
C ASP A 120 14.28 21.12 -13.61
N LYS A 121 13.60 21.65 -12.58
CA LYS A 121 13.42 23.09 -12.42
C LYS A 121 14.55 23.73 -11.61
N PRO A 122 14.98 24.97 -11.94
CA PRO A 122 16.03 25.68 -11.20
C PRO A 122 15.76 25.83 -9.70
N GLU A 123 14.49 25.98 -9.32
CA GLU A 123 14.04 26.15 -7.93
C GLU A 123 13.93 24.84 -7.14
N PHE A 124 14.11 23.67 -7.78
CA PHE A 124 14.02 22.36 -7.13
C PHE A 124 14.92 22.22 -5.90
N PRO A 125 16.21 22.63 -5.89
CA PRO A 125 17.06 22.49 -4.72
C PRO A 125 16.52 23.26 -3.50
N GLU A 126 16.00 24.47 -3.70
CA GLU A 126 15.42 25.28 -2.61
C GLU A 126 14.17 24.61 -2.04
N TYR A 127 13.26 24.17 -2.91
CA TYR A 127 12.02 23.52 -2.45
C TYR A 127 12.29 22.18 -1.79
N LEU A 128 13.22 21.38 -2.32
CA LEU A 128 13.61 20.13 -1.71
C LEU A 128 14.14 20.37 -0.29
N GLU A 129 15.06 21.33 -0.11
CA GLU A 129 15.60 21.67 1.20
C GLU A 129 14.49 22.15 2.16
N ARG A 130 13.57 22.99 1.68
CA ARG A 130 12.47 23.52 2.51
C ARG A 130 11.53 22.42 2.98
N TYR A 131 11.06 21.56 2.08
CA TYR A 131 10.10 20.52 2.43
C TYR A 131 10.73 19.37 3.20
N HIS A 132 11.99 19.02 2.93
CA HIS A 132 12.70 17.96 3.64
C HIS A 132 12.89 18.26 5.14
N LYS A 133 12.87 19.53 5.56
CA LYS A 133 12.87 19.91 6.99
C LYS A 133 11.67 19.36 7.76
N ASN A 134 10.56 19.05 7.08
CA ASN A 134 9.42 18.40 7.71
C ASN A 134 9.60 16.87 7.70
N PRO A 135 9.64 16.19 8.86
CA PRO A 135 9.83 14.74 8.93
C PRO A 135 8.63 13.93 8.40
N LEU A 136 7.55 14.56 7.93
CA LEU A 136 6.51 13.84 7.19
C LEU A 136 6.76 13.87 5.69
N PHE A 137 7.64 14.73 5.16
CA PHE A 137 7.99 14.71 3.75
C PHE A 137 8.95 13.55 3.47
N ARG A 138 8.49 12.56 2.71
CA ARG A 138 9.20 11.28 2.51
C ARG A 138 9.62 11.05 1.07
N GLY A 139 9.14 11.86 0.13
CA GLY A 139 9.44 11.71 -1.27
C GLY A 139 8.66 12.65 -2.16
N ILE A 140 8.81 12.43 -3.47
CA ILE A 140 8.01 13.08 -4.50
C ILE A 140 7.39 12.02 -5.42
N ARG A 141 6.29 12.36 -6.07
CA ARG A 141 5.72 11.55 -7.15
C ARG A 141 5.99 12.22 -8.49
N TYR A 142 6.41 11.43 -9.48
CA TYR A 142 6.57 11.89 -10.85
C TYR A 142 6.19 10.78 -11.84
N GLY A 143 5.57 11.12 -12.96
CA GLY A 143 5.07 10.12 -13.91
C GLY A 143 4.44 10.78 -15.12
N ASN A 144 3.37 10.17 -15.64
CA ASN A 144 2.61 10.70 -16.78
C ASN A 144 1.38 11.46 -16.28
N LEU A 145 1.60 12.57 -15.60
CA LEU A 145 0.57 13.29 -14.89
C LEU A 145 0.85 14.81 -14.92
N TRP A 146 -0.16 15.66 -14.73
CA TRP A 146 0.00 17.12 -14.82
C TRP A 146 0.66 17.62 -16.13
N GLY A 147 0.47 16.92 -17.24
CA GLY A 147 1.10 17.23 -18.52
C GLY A 147 2.59 16.85 -18.63
N ARG A 148 3.13 16.16 -17.63
CA ARG A 148 4.52 15.69 -17.57
C ARG A 148 4.65 14.28 -18.16
N ASP A 149 5.85 13.94 -18.60
CA ASP A 149 6.19 12.63 -19.17
C ASP A 149 7.57 12.20 -18.67
N ILE A 150 7.57 11.22 -17.76
CA ILE A 150 8.81 10.70 -17.16
C ILE A 150 9.69 9.95 -18.15
N THR A 151 9.13 9.41 -19.24
CA THR A 151 9.95 8.74 -20.27
C THR A 151 10.85 9.75 -20.96
N LYS A 152 10.33 10.94 -21.29
CA LYS A 152 11.14 12.03 -21.85
C LYS A 152 12.16 12.56 -20.85
N GLN A 153 11.76 12.70 -19.58
CA GLN A 153 12.64 13.21 -18.53
C GLN A 153 13.73 12.21 -18.11
N SER A 154 13.54 10.90 -18.34
CA SER A 154 14.51 9.87 -17.93
C SER A 154 15.90 9.99 -18.58
N THR A 155 16.04 10.80 -19.63
CA THR A 155 17.31 11.12 -20.28
C THR A 155 17.69 12.60 -20.16
N ASN A 156 16.92 13.41 -19.45
CA ASN A 156 17.22 14.82 -19.21
C ASN A 156 18.28 14.94 -18.10
N PRO A 157 19.45 15.53 -18.36
CA PRO A 157 20.51 15.66 -17.35
C PRO A 157 20.09 16.47 -16.11
N ASP A 158 19.25 17.50 -16.26
CA ASP A 158 18.80 18.32 -15.14
C ASP A 158 17.85 17.54 -14.23
N PHE A 159 16.93 16.78 -14.83
CA PHE A 159 16.04 15.87 -14.10
C PHE A 159 16.83 14.82 -13.32
N ILE A 160 17.82 14.18 -13.96
CA ILE A 160 18.69 13.20 -13.30
C ILE A 160 19.51 13.84 -12.17
N SER A 161 19.98 15.08 -12.34
CA SER A 161 20.66 15.84 -11.29
C SER A 161 19.74 16.09 -10.08
N GLY A 162 18.49 16.49 -10.32
CA GLY A 162 17.48 16.63 -9.27
C GLY A 162 17.18 15.30 -8.57
N LEU A 163 17.10 14.19 -9.29
CA LEU A 163 16.92 12.86 -8.70
C LEU A 163 18.11 12.40 -7.85
N LYS A 164 19.34 12.79 -8.20
CA LYS A 164 20.52 12.55 -7.33
C LYS A 164 20.39 13.29 -6.01
N ARG A 165 19.95 14.55 -6.03
CA ARG A 165 19.68 15.33 -4.81
C ARG A 165 18.57 14.71 -3.95
N LEU A 166 17.52 14.18 -4.59
CA LEU A 166 16.46 13.46 -3.90
C LEU A 166 16.99 12.22 -3.17
N ALA A 167 17.88 11.45 -3.83
CA ALA A 167 18.52 10.28 -3.24
C ALA A 167 19.49 10.66 -2.09
N GLU A 168 20.28 11.73 -2.24
CA GLU A 168 21.16 12.28 -1.20
C GLU A 168 20.39 12.75 0.04
N ALA A 169 19.20 13.32 -0.17
CA ALA A 169 18.27 13.69 0.89
C ALA A 169 17.56 12.47 1.51
N ASP A 170 17.85 11.26 1.04
CA ASP A 170 17.23 10.03 1.52
C ASP A 170 15.71 10.00 1.36
N LEU A 171 15.22 10.55 0.23
CA LEU A 171 13.81 10.62 -0.14
C LEU A 171 13.51 9.68 -1.32
N VAL A 172 12.25 9.24 -1.42
CA VAL A 172 11.80 8.29 -2.45
C VAL A 172 11.18 8.99 -3.66
N LEU A 173 11.28 8.35 -4.83
CA LEU A 173 10.50 8.68 -6.02
C LEU A 173 9.36 7.66 -6.20
N ASP A 174 8.12 8.09 -6.03
CA ASP A 174 6.95 7.30 -6.43
C ASP A 174 6.63 7.61 -7.91
N THR A 175 6.21 6.60 -8.67
CA THR A 175 5.79 6.80 -10.08
C THR A 175 4.31 7.08 -10.19
N ALA A 176 3.77 7.38 -11.37
CA ALA A 176 2.32 7.41 -11.57
C ALA A 176 1.92 6.97 -12.97
N ASN A 177 0.71 6.43 -13.09
CA ASN A 177 0.09 6.02 -14.35
C ASN A 177 1.00 5.03 -15.10
N PRO A 178 1.11 3.78 -14.60
CA PRO A 178 2.06 2.82 -15.13
C PRO A 178 1.77 2.51 -16.60
N ARG A 179 2.83 2.40 -17.39
CA ARG A 179 2.86 1.94 -18.78
C ARG A 179 4.20 1.30 -19.06
N VAL A 180 4.31 0.47 -20.10
CA VAL A 180 5.57 -0.26 -20.40
C VAL A 180 6.76 0.69 -20.53
N ALA A 181 6.62 1.79 -21.28
CA ALA A 181 7.71 2.76 -21.44
C ALA A 181 8.01 3.60 -20.18
N LEU A 182 7.15 3.58 -19.14
CA LEU A 182 7.49 4.09 -17.80
C LEU A 182 8.39 3.09 -17.06
N LEU A 183 8.11 1.79 -17.16
CA LEU A 183 8.97 0.75 -16.57
C LEU A 183 10.39 0.81 -17.15
N GLU A 184 10.51 0.98 -18.46
CA GLU A 184 11.79 1.18 -19.14
C GLU A 184 12.51 2.47 -18.70
N ALA A 185 11.75 3.54 -18.43
CA ALA A 185 12.30 4.78 -17.89
C ALA A 185 12.88 4.57 -16.49
N MET A 186 12.24 3.74 -15.67
CA MET A 186 12.73 3.42 -14.32
C MET A 186 14.02 2.61 -14.38
N LEU A 187 14.22 1.75 -15.40
CA LEU A 187 15.50 1.09 -15.63
C LEU A 187 16.61 2.12 -15.87
N ARG A 188 16.40 3.08 -16.78
CA ARG A 188 17.38 4.14 -17.07
C ARG A 188 17.69 5.02 -15.86
N ILE A 189 16.66 5.46 -15.14
CA ILE A 189 16.82 6.29 -13.94
C ILE A 189 17.58 5.52 -12.85
N SER A 190 17.26 4.25 -12.63
CA SER A 190 17.97 3.39 -11.67
C SER A 190 19.43 3.17 -12.03
N ASP A 191 19.78 3.13 -13.32
CA ASP A 191 21.19 3.02 -13.76
C ASP A 191 21.93 4.33 -13.51
N ALA A 192 21.27 5.47 -13.75
CA ALA A 192 21.84 6.80 -13.56
C ALA A 192 21.94 7.23 -12.09
N VAL A 193 21.02 6.73 -11.23
CA VAL A 193 20.95 7.05 -9.79
C VAL A 193 20.72 5.76 -8.97
N PRO A 194 21.72 4.89 -8.83
CA PRO A 194 21.55 3.58 -8.16
C PRO A 194 21.12 3.66 -6.68
N ALA A 195 21.39 4.79 -6.02
CA ALA A 195 21.02 5.02 -4.62
C ALA A 195 19.56 5.49 -4.45
N LEU A 196 18.86 5.87 -5.52
CA LEU A 196 17.49 6.36 -5.43
C LEU A 196 16.54 5.19 -5.17
N ARG A 197 15.75 5.27 -4.09
CA ARG A 197 14.60 4.38 -3.92
C ARG A 197 13.49 4.82 -4.87
N ILE A 198 12.92 3.85 -5.57
CA ILE A 198 11.83 4.07 -6.51
C ILE A 198 10.67 3.18 -6.10
N VAL A 199 9.45 3.71 -6.09
CA VAL A 199 8.23 2.94 -5.85
C VAL A 199 7.36 2.98 -7.11
N LEU A 200 7.13 1.83 -7.71
CA LEU A 200 6.22 1.67 -8.83
C LEU A 200 4.78 1.61 -8.32
N ASP A 201 3.97 2.57 -8.72
CA ASP A 201 2.56 2.67 -8.33
C ASP A 201 1.66 1.77 -9.20
N HIS A 202 0.64 1.16 -8.58
CA HIS A 202 -0.53 0.51 -9.21
C HIS A 202 -0.21 -0.55 -10.28
N LEU A 203 0.91 -1.25 -10.16
CA LEU A 203 1.34 -2.18 -11.20
C LEU A 203 0.36 -3.33 -11.50
N PRO A 204 -0.47 -3.83 -10.54
CA PRO A 204 -1.57 -4.74 -10.86
C PRO A 204 -2.51 -4.23 -11.97
N ALA A 205 -2.74 -2.91 -12.07
CA ALA A 205 -3.64 -2.32 -13.05
C ALA A 205 -3.01 -2.05 -14.43
N LEU A 206 -1.73 -2.36 -14.63
CA LEU A 206 -1.09 -2.27 -15.95
C LEU A 206 -1.42 -3.51 -16.78
N ASP A 207 -2.45 -3.43 -17.61
CA ASP A 207 -2.78 -4.41 -18.65
C ASP A 207 -2.06 -4.04 -19.96
N PRO A 208 -0.87 -4.62 -20.27
CA PRO A 208 -0.22 -4.35 -21.54
C PRO A 208 -1.07 -4.90 -22.69
N ALA A 209 -1.15 -4.15 -23.79
CA ALA A 209 -1.67 -4.70 -25.04
C ALA A 209 -0.80 -5.89 -25.50
N GLU A 210 -1.36 -6.79 -26.31
CA GLU A 210 -0.63 -7.97 -26.80
C GLU A 210 0.70 -7.60 -27.48
N ALA A 211 0.71 -6.52 -28.26
CA ALA A 211 1.91 -6.02 -28.93
C ALA A 211 2.99 -5.49 -27.97
N GLU A 212 2.62 -5.10 -26.75
CA GLU A 212 3.54 -4.59 -25.72
C GLU A 212 3.98 -5.68 -24.74
N ARG A 213 3.39 -6.88 -24.79
CA ARG A 213 3.56 -7.93 -23.80
C ARG A 213 5.02 -8.36 -23.62
N ALA A 214 5.75 -8.54 -24.72
CA ALA A 214 7.16 -8.90 -24.68
C ALA A 214 8.02 -7.82 -24.02
N GLY A 215 7.72 -6.54 -24.29
CA GLY A 215 8.41 -5.41 -23.66
C GLY A 215 8.11 -5.30 -22.17
N TYR A 216 6.85 -5.51 -21.79
CA TYR A 216 6.42 -5.57 -20.39
C TYR A 216 7.15 -6.67 -19.62
N ASP A 217 7.14 -7.90 -20.12
CA ASP A 217 7.77 -9.04 -19.46
C ASP A 217 9.29 -8.84 -19.32
N ALA A 218 9.95 -8.31 -20.35
CA ALA A 218 11.38 -7.97 -20.31
C ALA A 218 11.69 -6.86 -19.28
N ALA A 219 10.87 -5.81 -19.24
CA ALA A 219 11.02 -4.72 -18.28
C ALA A 219 10.83 -5.22 -16.84
N LEU A 220 9.81 -6.05 -16.59
CA LEU A 220 9.60 -6.67 -15.27
C LEU A 220 10.78 -7.53 -14.85
N GLN A 221 11.30 -8.38 -15.74
CA GLN A 221 12.45 -9.22 -15.43
C GLN A 221 13.69 -8.38 -15.07
N ALA A 222 13.92 -7.28 -15.77
CA ALA A 222 15.03 -6.36 -15.49
C ALA A 222 14.83 -5.59 -14.17
N ILE A 223 13.61 -5.11 -13.89
CA ILE A 223 13.24 -4.46 -12.62
C ILE A 223 13.38 -5.42 -11.44
N GLY A 224 13.02 -6.69 -11.62
CA GLY A 224 13.14 -7.73 -10.60
C GLY A 224 14.58 -7.88 -10.07
N LYS A 225 15.60 -7.45 -10.82
CA LYS A 225 17.01 -7.49 -10.41
C LYS A 225 17.50 -6.23 -9.68
N ARG A 226 16.64 -5.22 -9.49
CA ARG A 226 17.00 -3.89 -8.95
C ARG A 226 16.49 -3.69 -7.51
N PRO A 227 17.29 -3.98 -6.47
CA PRO A 227 16.82 -4.02 -5.08
C PRO A 227 16.26 -2.69 -4.57
N GLN A 228 16.60 -1.56 -5.20
CA GLN A 228 16.11 -0.23 -4.87
C GLN A 228 14.71 0.09 -5.42
N ILE A 229 14.15 -0.77 -6.30
CA ILE A 229 12.81 -0.60 -6.86
C ILE A 229 11.80 -1.45 -6.08
N PHE A 230 10.86 -0.77 -5.44
CA PHE A 230 9.68 -1.32 -4.79
C PHE A 230 8.46 -1.23 -5.72
N VAL A 231 7.41 -1.97 -5.40
CA VAL A 231 6.13 -1.92 -6.09
C VAL A 231 4.98 -1.86 -5.11
N LYS A 232 4.02 -0.97 -5.36
CA LYS A 232 2.71 -1.05 -4.74
C LYS A 232 1.85 -2.04 -5.50
N LEU A 233 1.36 -3.06 -4.81
CA LEU A 233 0.29 -3.90 -5.32
C LEU A 233 -1.06 -3.29 -4.92
N SER A 234 -1.21 -2.00 -5.25
CA SER A 234 -2.44 -1.21 -5.17
C SER A 234 -3.25 -1.37 -6.46
N GLU A 235 -4.50 -0.88 -6.48
CA GLU A 235 -5.43 -1.06 -7.62
C GLU A 235 -5.53 -2.53 -8.08
N ILE A 236 -5.50 -3.46 -7.13
CA ILE A 236 -5.74 -4.89 -7.44
C ILE A 236 -7.09 -5.03 -8.14
N ILE A 237 -8.12 -4.35 -7.62
CA ILE A 237 -9.41 -4.23 -8.28
C ILE A 237 -9.33 -3.11 -9.31
N HIS A 238 -9.34 -3.49 -10.58
CA HIS A 238 -9.42 -2.59 -11.74
C HIS A 238 -10.30 -3.24 -12.83
N SER A 239 -10.63 -2.46 -13.86
CA SER A 239 -11.38 -2.92 -15.02
C SER A 239 -10.50 -3.80 -15.90
N VAL A 240 -10.88 -5.07 -16.08
CA VAL A 240 -10.25 -6.01 -17.01
C VAL A 240 -11.26 -6.29 -18.11
N ASN A 241 -10.93 -5.97 -19.36
CA ASN A 241 -11.83 -6.10 -20.52
C ASN A 241 -13.21 -5.44 -20.31
N GLY A 242 -13.24 -4.31 -19.59
CA GLY A 242 -14.48 -3.56 -19.32
C GLY A 242 -15.30 -4.10 -18.13
N GLN A 243 -14.80 -5.09 -17.40
CA GLN A 243 -15.47 -5.66 -16.23
C GLN A 243 -14.67 -5.45 -14.96
N VAL A 244 -15.35 -5.13 -13.87
CA VAL A 244 -14.76 -5.03 -12.53
C VAL A 244 -15.22 -6.23 -11.71
N SER A 245 -14.28 -6.93 -11.09
CA SER A 245 -14.55 -8.04 -10.17
C SER A 245 -14.08 -7.71 -8.77
N THR A 246 -14.76 -8.24 -7.76
CA THR A 246 -14.27 -8.19 -6.35
C THR A 246 -13.80 -9.57 -5.89
N ASP A 247 -13.75 -10.55 -6.79
CA ASP A 247 -13.21 -11.88 -6.54
C ASP A 247 -11.69 -11.89 -6.78
N LEU A 248 -10.93 -12.35 -5.80
CA LEU A 248 -9.49 -12.52 -5.90
C LEU A 248 -9.08 -13.42 -7.09
N GLY A 249 -9.92 -14.38 -7.48
CA GLY A 249 -9.68 -15.26 -8.63
C GLY A 249 -9.34 -14.49 -9.91
N ALA A 250 -9.93 -13.31 -10.12
CA ALA A 250 -9.66 -12.46 -11.28
C ALA A 250 -8.24 -11.89 -11.32
N TYR A 251 -7.57 -11.78 -10.17
CA TYR A 251 -6.30 -11.07 -10.02
C TYR A 251 -5.14 -11.94 -9.53
N ARG A 252 -5.43 -13.14 -9.02
CA ARG A 252 -4.45 -14.04 -8.38
C ARG A 252 -3.21 -14.31 -9.22
N ALA A 253 -3.38 -14.69 -10.50
CA ALA A 253 -2.26 -15.03 -11.39
C ALA A 253 -1.30 -13.83 -11.59
N ARG A 254 -1.86 -12.62 -11.66
CA ARG A 254 -1.08 -11.39 -11.78
C ARG A 254 -0.32 -11.08 -10.49
N LEU A 255 -0.99 -11.21 -9.35
CA LEU A 255 -0.35 -11.01 -8.05
C LEU A 255 0.78 -12.02 -7.82
N ASP A 256 0.59 -13.29 -8.19
CA ASP A 256 1.64 -14.31 -8.12
C ASP A 256 2.84 -13.96 -9.02
N THR A 257 2.58 -13.46 -10.23
CA THR A 257 3.63 -12.99 -11.15
C THR A 257 4.42 -11.83 -10.57
N LEU A 258 3.74 -10.79 -10.08
CA LEU A 258 4.39 -9.61 -9.50
C LEU A 258 5.14 -9.96 -8.22
N LEU A 259 4.56 -10.80 -7.35
CA LEU A 259 5.25 -11.31 -6.17
C LEU A 259 6.53 -12.08 -6.54
N GLY A 260 6.48 -12.91 -7.60
CA GLY A 260 7.65 -13.63 -8.09
C GLY A 260 8.74 -12.74 -8.66
N VAL A 261 8.38 -11.66 -9.36
CA VAL A 261 9.33 -10.70 -9.95
C VAL A 261 10.01 -9.84 -8.88
N PHE A 262 9.23 -9.27 -7.96
CA PHE A 262 9.76 -8.33 -6.97
C PHE A 262 10.29 -9.02 -5.72
N GLY A 263 9.79 -10.22 -5.41
CA GLY A 263 10.03 -10.87 -4.14
C GLY A 263 9.26 -10.22 -2.99
N GLU A 264 9.23 -10.89 -1.85
CA GLU A 264 8.46 -10.46 -0.68
C GLU A 264 8.98 -9.19 0.00
N ASP A 265 10.24 -8.79 -0.24
CA ASP A 265 10.88 -7.65 0.42
C ASP A 265 10.62 -6.29 -0.28
N ARG A 266 9.95 -6.30 -1.44
CA ARG A 266 9.78 -5.10 -2.28
C ARG A 266 8.34 -4.81 -2.68
N ILE A 267 7.38 -5.46 -2.04
CA ILE A 267 5.95 -5.27 -2.27
C ILE A 267 5.33 -4.40 -1.16
N LEU A 268 4.39 -3.54 -1.54
CA LEU A 268 3.75 -2.57 -0.65
C LEU A 268 2.23 -2.61 -0.83
N PHE A 269 1.48 -2.53 0.27
CA PHE A 269 0.05 -2.29 0.23
C PHE A 269 -0.27 -0.81 -0.01
N GLY A 270 -1.26 -0.53 -0.85
CA GLY A 270 -1.88 0.79 -0.97
C GLY A 270 -3.34 0.65 -1.40
N SER A 271 -4.25 1.39 -0.79
CA SER A 271 -5.67 1.32 -1.14
C SER A 271 -6.03 2.14 -2.37
N ASP A 272 -5.26 3.19 -2.65
CA ASP A 272 -5.58 4.23 -3.64
C ASP A 272 -6.85 5.03 -3.27
N TRP A 273 -7.22 5.10 -1.99
CA TRP A 273 -8.37 5.89 -1.55
C TRP A 273 -8.13 7.41 -1.75
N PRO A 274 -9.13 8.20 -2.16
CA PRO A 274 -10.48 7.81 -2.52
C PRO A 274 -10.66 7.43 -3.98
N ASN A 275 -9.60 7.43 -4.80
CA ASN A 275 -9.68 7.07 -6.23
C ASN A 275 -10.28 5.66 -6.41
N SER A 276 -9.90 4.73 -5.53
CA SER A 276 -10.43 3.38 -5.47
C SER A 276 -11.95 3.30 -5.39
N ASP A 277 -12.61 4.25 -4.70
CA ASP A 277 -14.08 4.28 -4.56
C ASP A 277 -14.79 4.47 -5.92
N GLY A 278 -14.07 4.94 -6.95
CA GLY A 278 -14.57 5.00 -8.32
C GLY A 278 -14.63 3.65 -9.03
N VAL A 279 -13.98 2.62 -8.48
CA VAL A 279 -13.93 1.26 -9.04
C VAL A 279 -14.63 0.27 -8.11
N ALA A 280 -14.27 0.27 -6.82
CA ALA A 280 -14.89 -0.56 -5.80
C ALA A 280 -14.81 0.12 -4.42
N PRO A 281 -15.80 -0.10 -3.54
CA PRO A 281 -15.74 0.37 -2.17
C PRO A 281 -14.45 -0.07 -1.45
N ILE A 282 -13.88 0.82 -0.64
CA ILE A 282 -12.61 0.58 0.06
C ILE A 282 -12.58 -0.75 0.85
N ASP A 283 -13.69 -1.18 1.47
CA ASP A 283 -13.75 -2.45 2.21
C ASP A 283 -13.49 -3.66 1.30
N LYS A 284 -13.92 -3.61 0.03
CA LYS A 284 -13.65 -4.65 -0.97
C LYS A 284 -12.18 -4.65 -1.40
N VAL A 285 -11.58 -3.48 -1.56
CA VAL A 285 -10.14 -3.35 -1.86
C VAL A 285 -9.31 -4.03 -0.77
N PHE A 286 -9.62 -3.73 0.50
CA PHE A 286 -8.95 -4.38 1.63
C PHE A 286 -9.25 -5.88 1.71
N ALA A 287 -10.48 -6.31 1.42
CA ALA A 287 -10.86 -7.72 1.45
C ALA A 287 -10.03 -8.56 0.45
N VAL A 288 -9.93 -8.12 -0.81
CA VAL A 288 -9.14 -8.85 -1.84
C VAL A 288 -7.65 -8.90 -1.47
N ALA A 289 -7.09 -7.77 -1.01
CA ALA A 289 -5.68 -7.73 -0.58
C ALA A 289 -5.43 -8.67 0.62
N LYS A 290 -6.32 -8.67 1.62
CA LYS A 290 -6.24 -9.55 2.78
C LYS A 290 -6.40 -11.01 2.41
N GLU A 291 -7.36 -11.35 1.56
CA GLU A 291 -7.57 -12.72 1.11
C GLU A 291 -6.31 -13.29 0.47
N TYR A 292 -5.62 -12.51 -0.38
CA TYR A 292 -4.39 -12.95 -1.02
C TYR A 292 -3.21 -13.07 -0.05
N PHE A 293 -2.95 -12.02 0.74
CA PHE A 293 -1.73 -11.95 1.55
C PHE A 293 -1.82 -12.69 2.89
N LEU A 294 -3.00 -12.77 3.51
CA LEU A 294 -3.17 -13.55 4.75
C LEU A 294 -3.17 -15.07 4.49
N ALA A 295 -3.33 -15.51 3.24
CA ALA A 295 -3.10 -16.89 2.83
C ALA A 295 -1.61 -17.25 2.65
N LYS A 296 -0.70 -16.26 2.68
CA LYS A 296 0.76 -16.46 2.66
C LYS A 296 1.30 -16.61 4.10
N PRO A 297 2.53 -17.11 4.30
CA PRO A 297 3.15 -17.13 5.61
C PRO A 297 3.15 -15.73 6.25
N ARG A 298 2.88 -15.65 7.56
CA ARG A 298 2.76 -14.38 8.29
C ARG A 298 3.89 -13.37 8.00
N PRO A 299 5.18 -13.75 7.93
CA PRO A 299 6.25 -12.80 7.60
C PRO A 299 6.06 -12.09 6.25
N VAL A 300 5.54 -12.78 5.23
CA VAL A 300 5.24 -12.22 3.91
C VAL A 300 4.10 -11.21 4.00
N ALA A 301 3.05 -11.55 4.73
CA ALA A 301 1.92 -10.66 4.96
C ALA A 301 2.36 -9.40 5.73
N GLU A 302 3.20 -9.53 6.76
CA GLU A 302 3.75 -8.39 7.49
C GLU A 302 4.63 -7.49 6.62
N LYS A 303 5.42 -8.09 5.71
CA LYS A 303 6.20 -7.35 4.70
C LYS A 303 5.31 -6.49 3.80
N TYR A 304 4.28 -7.10 3.24
CA TYR A 304 3.31 -6.41 2.39
C TYR A 304 2.54 -5.31 3.12
N PHE A 305 1.99 -5.62 4.30
CA PHE A 305 1.10 -4.71 5.01
C PHE A 305 1.81 -3.59 5.75
N TRP A 306 3.07 -3.75 6.16
CA TRP A 306 3.77 -2.66 6.84
C TRP A 306 5.31 -2.67 6.77
N LYS A 307 6.02 -3.80 6.91
CA LYS A 307 7.49 -3.77 7.09
C LYS A 307 8.22 -3.16 5.89
N ASN A 308 7.81 -3.49 4.68
CA ASN A 308 8.46 -2.94 3.49
C ASN A 308 8.21 -1.44 3.35
N SER A 309 7.10 -0.91 3.88
CA SER A 309 6.83 0.52 3.86
C SER A 309 7.84 1.32 4.69
N VAL A 310 8.39 0.72 5.76
CA VAL A 310 9.50 1.32 6.53
C VAL A 310 10.74 1.41 5.66
N ALA A 311 11.10 0.33 4.96
CA ALA A 311 12.28 0.30 4.08
C ALA A 311 12.16 1.29 2.90
N ALA A 312 10.98 1.38 2.29
CA ALA A 312 10.73 2.26 1.15
C ALA A 312 10.70 3.75 1.56
N TYR A 313 9.95 4.08 2.61
CA TYR A 313 9.60 5.46 2.94
C TYR A 313 10.32 6.03 4.16
N LYS A 314 10.95 5.20 4.98
CA LYS A 314 11.65 5.62 6.21
C LYS A 314 10.78 6.47 7.14
N TRP A 315 9.49 6.15 7.20
CA TRP A 315 8.58 6.81 8.12
C TRP A 315 8.90 6.39 9.56
N VAL A 316 8.56 7.25 10.52
CA VAL A 316 8.78 7.02 11.95
C VAL A 316 7.46 6.91 12.68
N LYS A 317 7.44 6.11 13.75
CA LYS A 317 6.25 5.90 14.58
C LYS A 317 5.76 7.22 15.19
N ARG A 318 4.45 7.49 15.06
CA ARG A 318 3.75 8.68 15.57
C ARG A 318 2.60 8.35 16.52
N ASP A 319 2.05 7.15 16.44
CA ASP A 319 0.98 6.66 17.30
C ASP A 319 1.33 5.30 17.92
N ARG A 320 0.80 4.99 19.10
CA ARG A 320 1.10 3.72 19.80
C ARG A 320 0.62 2.48 19.01
N SER A 321 -0.44 2.61 18.23
CA SER A 321 -1.02 1.55 17.40
C SER A 321 -0.15 1.15 16.21
N GLN A 322 0.78 2.02 15.81
CA GLN A 322 1.69 1.75 14.69
C GLN A 322 2.77 0.74 15.10
N PRO A 323 3.20 -0.15 14.20
CA PRO A 323 4.30 -1.05 14.47
C PRO A 323 5.59 -0.25 14.69
N THR A 324 6.52 -0.81 15.47
CA THR A 324 7.85 -0.22 15.61
C THR A 324 8.66 -0.57 14.36
N PRO A 325 9.16 0.43 13.62
CA PRO A 325 9.97 0.24 12.42
C PRO A 325 11.21 -0.63 12.61
#